data_AF-A0A8T9CLJ4-F1
#
_entry.id   AF-A0A8T9CLJ4-F1
#
_cell.length_a   1.000
_cell.length_b   1.000
_cell.length_c   1.000
_cell.angle_alpha   90.00
_cell.angle_beta   90.00
_cell.angle_gamma   90.00
#
_symmetry.space_group_name_H-M   'P 1'
#
loop_
_entity.id
_entity.type
_entity.pdbx_description
1 polymer ?
#
loop_
_entity_poly.entity_id
_entity_poly.type
_entity_poly.pdbx_seq_one_letter_code
_entity_poly.pdbx_strand_id
1 'polypeptide(L)'
;MKETRYFNREVNDFLDSLFSDIDKLKNRDSNSPIKTLTDEVHLFRARVFEDQEEVKQALEHPEKNFGPPPTTLARSGRMNAQGISVFYGATSVNLAIAEVRPPVGSIVVTACFVPLRELKVLDISALDSISFGSGSKFDPQTRKTS
;
A
#
# COMPACT_ATOMS: atom_id res chain seq x y z
N MET A 1 12.22 3.35 -24.43
CA MET A 1 11.30 3.08 -23.31
C MET A 1 11.01 1.59 -23.32
N LYS A 2 11.39 0.87 -22.26
CA LYS A 2 11.22 -0.59 -22.18
C LYS A 2 9.88 -0.83 -21.49
N GLU A 3 8.88 -1.26 -22.25
CA GLU A 3 7.56 -1.60 -21.72
C GLU A 3 7.70 -2.76 -20.73
N THR A 4 7.44 -2.48 -19.46
CA THR A 4 7.48 -3.50 -18.40
C THR A 4 6.06 -3.97 -18.15
N ARG A 5 5.70 -5.06 -18.84
CA ARG A 5 4.85 -6.20 -18.43
C ARG A 5 4.08 -6.70 -19.66
N TYR A 6 4.49 -7.85 -20.17
CA TYR A 6 3.55 -8.75 -20.84
C TYR A 6 2.61 -9.28 -19.76
N PHE A 7 1.54 -8.55 -19.45
CA PHE A 7 0.39 -9.15 -18.77
C PHE A 7 -0.29 -10.03 -19.82
N ASN A 8 -0.17 -11.35 -19.67
CA ASN A 8 -0.95 -12.29 -20.46
C ASN A 8 -2.43 -12.00 -20.21
N ARG A 9 -3.23 -11.90 -21.28
CA ARG A 9 -4.68 -11.68 -21.20
C ARG A 9 -5.35 -12.69 -20.26
N GLU A 10 -4.89 -13.94 -20.28
CA GLU A 10 -5.38 -15.00 -19.39
C GLU A 10 -5.16 -14.69 -17.90
N VAL A 11 -4.06 -14.00 -17.56
CA VAL A 11 -3.77 -13.61 -16.16
C VAL A 11 -4.67 -12.46 -15.73
N ASN A 12 -4.95 -11.50 -16.61
CA ASN A 12 -5.91 -10.43 -16.31
C ASN A 12 -7.33 -10.99 -16.14
N ASP A 13 -7.79 -11.82 -17.09
CA ASP A 13 -9.11 -12.45 -17.01
C ASP A 13 -9.24 -13.30 -15.73
N PHE A 14 -8.16 -13.96 -15.32
CA PHE A 14 -8.10 -14.68 -14.05
C PHE A 14 -8.20 -13.75 -12.83
N LEU A 15 -7.42 -12.67 -12.77
CA LEU A 15 -7.45 -11.72 -11.66
C LEU A 15 -8.80 -11.00 -11.56
N ASP A 16 -9.39 -10.64 -12.70
CA ASP A 16 -10.73 -10.06 -12.78
C ASP A 16 -11.76 -11.06 -12.24
N SER A 17 -11.67 -12.35 -12.59
CA SER A 17 -12.54 -13.39 -12.02
C SER A 17 -12.32 -13.62 -10.53
N LEU A 18 -11.11 -13.39 -10.02
CA LEU A 18 -10.78 -13.60 -8.61
C LEU A 18 -11.34 -12.46 -7.74
N PHE A 19 -11.31 -11.24 -8.27
CA PHE A 19 -11.70 -10.02 -7.55
C PHE A 19 -13.06 -9.46 -7.94
N SER A 20 -13.79 -10.10 -8.87
CA SER A 20 -15.09 -9.64 -9.39
C SER A 20 -16.14 -9.35 -8.33
N ASP A 21 -16.08 -10.08 -7.22
CA ASP A 21 -17.06 -9.99 -6.13
C ASP A 21 -16.45 -9.49 -4.82
N ILE A 22 -15.25 -8.91 -4.86
CA ILE A 22 -14.52 -8.48 -3.66
C ILE A 22 -15.30 -7.46 -2.81
N ASP A 23 -16.09 -6.62 -3.47
CA ASP A 23 -16.99 -5.63 -2.86
C ASP A 23 -18.18 -6.29 -2.14
N LYS A 24 -18.61 -7.46 -2.60
CA LYS A 24 -19.70 -8.26 -2.02
C LYS A 24 -19.22 -9.20 -0.92
N LEU A 25 -17.91 -9.45 -0.84
CA LEU A 25 -17.34 -10.28 0.22
C LEU A 25 -17.57 -9.62 1.57
N LYS A 26 -17.96 -10.45 2.54
CA LYS A 26 -18.11 -10.06 3.94
C LYS A 26 -17.22 -10.97 4.77
N ASN A 27 -16.51 -10.39 5.72
CA ASN A 27 -15.78 -11.17 6.70
C ASN A 27 -16.75 -11.81 7.72
N ARG A 28 -16.21 -12.59 8.68
CA ARG A 28 -17.00 -13.24 9.75
C ARG A 28 -17.86 -12.26 10.55
N ASP A 29 -17.45 -11.01 10.66
CA ASP A 29 -18.16 -9.93 11.34
C ASP A 29 -19.06 -9.12 10.40
N SER A 30 -19.34 -9.63 9.20
CA SER A 30 -20.12 -8.96 8.14
C SER A 30 -19.54 -7.66 7.57
N ASN A 31 -18.28 -7.35 7.86
CA ASN A 31 -17.59 -6.16 7.35
C ASN A 31 -17.06 -6.39 5.93
N SER A 32 -17.15 -5.35 5.10
CA SER A 32 -16.56 -5.34 3.75
C SER A 32 -15.03 -5.23 3.86
N PRO A 33 -14.26 -5.93 3.01
CA PRO A 33 -12.82 -5.70 2.90
C PRO A 33 -12.50 -4.35 2.24
N ILE A 34 -13.48 -3.63 1.71
CA ILE A 34 -13.29 -2.28 1.18
C ILE A 34 -13.57 -1.26 2.29
N LYS A 35 -12.54 -0.48 2.62
CA LYS A 35 -12.65 0.66 3.54
C LYS A 35 -12.68 1.96 2.76
N THR A 36 -13.43 2.94 3.26
CA THR A 36 -13.40 4.31 2.77
C THR A 36 -12.57 5.15 3.73
N LEU A 37 -11.54 5.83 3.20
CA LEU A 37 -10.78 6.82 3.93
C LEU A 37 -11.26 8.21 3.52
N THR A 38 -11.70 8.99 4.49
CA THR A 38 -12.11 10.39 4.35
C THR A 38 -10.99 11.32 4.83
N ASP A 39 -11.23 12.62 4.78
CA ASP A 39 -10.33 13.66 5.29
C ASP A 39 -10.12 13.61 6.82
N GLU A 40 -10.98 12.91 7.55
CA GLU A 40 -10.82 12.63 8.99
C GLU A 40 -9.67 11.64 9.28
N VAL A 41 -9.27 10.84 8.28
CA VAL A 41 -8.22 9.84 8.43
C VAL A 41 -6.84 10.48 8.26
N HIS A 42 -6.03 10.35 9.31
CA HIS A 42 -4.65 10.82 9.32
C HIS A 42 -3.70 9.68 8.97
N LEU A 43 -2.91 9.88 7.93
CA LEU A 43 -1.84 8.99 7.51
C LEU A 43 -0.49 9.65 7.79
N PHE A 44 0.48 8.85 8.21
CA PHE A 44 1.79 9.33 8.60
C PHE A 44 2.87 8.70 7.73
N ARG A 45 3.84 9.51 7.33
CA ARG A 45 5.03 9.02 6.65
C ARG A 45 6.27 9.52 7.37
N ALA A 46 7.16 8.61 7.69
CA ALA A 46 8.45 8.93 8.29
C ALA A 46 9.55 9.00 7.23
N ARG A 47 10.54 9.86 7.47
CA ARG A 47 11.82 9.86 6.77
C ARG A 47 12.95 9.99 7.78
N VAL A 48 14.05 9.31 7.49
CA VAL A 48 15.27 9.30 8.29
C VAL A 48 16.26 10.27 7.66
N PHE A 49 16.92 11.05 8.50
CA PHE A 49 17.92 12.04 8.15
C PHE A 49 19.18 11.81 9.00
N GLU A 50 20.33 12.15 8.44
CA GLU A 50 21.61 11.97 9.13
C GLU A 50 21.97 13.16 10.02
N ASP A 51 21.56 14.37 9.63
CA ASP A 51 21.84 15.61 10.38
C ASP A 51 20.69 16.64 10.35
N GLN A 52 20.85 17.70 11.15
CA GLN A 52 19.85 18.76 11.31
C GLN A 52 19.74 19.70 10.10
N GLU A 53 20.80 19.84 9.30
CA GLU A 53 20.75 20.70 8.10
C GLU A 53 19.95 20.03 6.99
N GLU A 54 20.08 18.72 6.81
CA GLU A 54 19.21 17.95 5.89
C GLU A 54 17.74 18.05 6.29
N VAL A 55 17.45 17.97 7.60
CA VAL A 55 16.09 18.16 8.13
C VAL A 55 15.58 19.54 7.76
N LYS A 56 16.38 20.59 8.00
CA LYS A 56 15.99 21.97 7.69
C LYS A 56 15.67 22.14 6.20
N GLN A 57 16.54 21.66 5.31
CA GLN A 57 16.32 21.70 3.87
C GLN A 57 15.07 20.92 3.44
N ALA A 58 14.83 19.75 4.06
CA ALA A 58 13.65 18.95 3.77
C ALA A 58 12.36 19.67 4.18
N LEU A 59 12.39 20.42 5.29
CA LEU A 59 11.27 21.20 5.81
C LEU A 59 11.00 22.50 5.02
N GLU A 60 11.95 23.00 4.22
CA GLU A 60 11.70 24.13 3.31
C GLU A 60 10.74 23.75 2.16
N HIS A 61 10.76 22.48 1.74
CA HIS A 61 9.90 21.94 0.68
C HIS A 61 9.29 20.59 1.08
N PRO A 62 8.39 20.55 2.07
CA PRO A 62 7.87 19.31 2.61
C PRO A 62 7.04 18.53 1.59
N GLU A 63 6.38 19.20 0.65
CA GLU A 63 5.59 18.59 -0.42
C GLU A 63 6.45 17.73 -1.36
N LYS A 64 7.69 18.17 -1.62
CA LYS A 64 8.66 17.43 -2.45
C LYS A 64 9.36 16.34 -1.62
N ASN A 65 9.70 16.67 -0.39
CA ASN A 65 10.55 15.85 0.45
C ASN A 65 9.80 14.81 1.28
N PHE A 66 8.48 14.91 1.46
CA PHE A 66 7.69 13.88 2.15
C PHE A 66 6.63 13.26 1.24
N GLY A 67 6.38 13.86 0.08
CA GLY A 67 5.55 13.31 -0.99
C GLY A 67 6.12 12.03 -1.63
N PRO A 68 5.30 11.29 -2.39
CA PRO A 68 5.75 10.10 -3.12
C PRO A 68 6.89 10.46 -4.09
N PRO A 69 7.89 9.59 -4.27
CA PRO A 69 9.03 9.90 -5.13
C PRO A 69 8.56 10.10 -6.58
N PRO A 70 9.24 10.96 -7.37
CA PRO A 70 9.03 11.03 -8.81
C PRO A 70 9.13 9.64 -9.44
N THR A 71 8.34 9.37 -10.48
CA THR A 71 8.25 8.04 -11.12
C THR A 71 9.59 7.51 -11.59
N THR A 72 10.51 8.37 -12.02
CA THR A 72 11.88 8.03 -12.43
C THR A 72 12.77 7.56 -11.28
N LEU A 73 12.44 7.96 -10.05
CA LEU A 73 13.15 7.62 -8.80
C LEU A 73 12.37 6.61 -7.95
N ALA A 74 11.18 6.19 -8.40
CA ALA A 74 10.34 5.21 -7.72
C ALA A 74 11.01 3.83 -7.78
N ARG A 75 11.74 3.51 -6.72
CA ARG A 75 12.32 2.17 -6.48
C ARG A 75 11.20 1.15 -6.27
N SER A 76 11.46 -0.11 -6.62
CA SER A 76 10.57 -1.21 -6.28
C SER A 76 10.47 -1.35 -4.77
N GLY A 77 9.25 -1.43 -4.25
CA GLY A 77 8.94 -1.73 -2.85
C GLY A 77 8.18 -3.04 -2.73
N ARG A 78 7.63 -3.32 -1.55
CA ARG A 78 6.87 -4.56 -1.30
C ARG A 78 5.62 -4.67 -2.19
N MET A 79 4.98 -3.54 -2.47
CA MET A 79 3.70 -3.48 -3.20
C MET A 79 3.78 -2.72 -4.53
N ASN A 80 4.93 -2.17 -4.91
CA ASN A 80 5.10 -1.44 -6.17
C ASN A 80 6.29 -1.96 -6.97
N ALA A 81 6.09 -2.11 -8.29
CA ALA A 81 7.19 -2.34 -9.21
C ALA A 81 7.99 -1.06 -9.45
N GLN A 82 9.23 -1.21 -9.91
CA GLN A 82 10.05 -0.09 -10.33
C GLN A 82 9.32 0.77 -11.36
N GLY A 83 9.35 2.09 -11.18
CA GLY A 83 8.68 3.04 -12.07
C GLY A 83 7.20 3.28 -11.78
N ILE A 84 6.59 2.58 -10.80
CA ILE A 84 5.25 2.91 -10.29
C ILE A 84 5.40 3.62 -8.95
N SER A 85 5.03 4.90 -8.91
CA SER A 85 5.07 5.69 -7.68
C SER A 85 3.89 5.33 -6.79
N VAL A 86 4.19 5.00 -5.53
CA VAL A 86 3.20 4.65 -4.50
C VAL A 86 3.48 5.45 -3.24
N PHE A 87 2.42 5.87 -2.57
CA PHE A 87 2.50 6.47 -1.25
C PHE A 87 2.55 5.36 -0.19
N TYR A 88 3.67 5.29 0.54
CA TYR A 88 3.82 4.43 1.71
C TYR A 88 3.63 5.28 2.97
N GLY A 89 2.59 4.98 3.74
CA GLY A 89 2.29 5.62 5.01
C GLY A 89 1.68 4.63 6.00
N ALA A 90 1.51 5.08 7.23
CA ALA A 90 0.96 4.30 8.33
C ALA A 90 -0.19 5.06 9.01
N THR A 91 -1.02 4.34 9.78
CA THR A 91 -2.14 4.92 10.53
C THR A 91 -1.72 5.55 11.86
N SER A 92 -0.45 5.42 12.26
CA SER A 92 0.11 6.10 13.42
C SER A 92 1.57 6.47 13.21
N VAL A 93 2.02 7.50 13.95
CA VAL A 93 3.41 7.96 13.94
C VAL A 93 4.37 6.83 14.31
N ASN A 94 4.06 6.08 15.37
CA ASN A 94 4.92 4.99 15.85
C ASN A 94 5.09 3.89 14.79
N LEU A 95 4.03 3.55 14.06
CA LEU A 95 4.10 2.59 12.95
C LEU A 95 4.95 3.13 11.81
N ALA A 96 4.80 4.41 11.45
CA ALA A 96 5.62 5.03 10.41
C ALA A 96 7.11 5.01 10.77
N ILE A 97 7.46 5.30 12.02
CA ILE A 97 8.84 5.23 12.52
C ILE A 97 9.36 3.78 12.51
N ALA A 98 8.54 2.82 12.93
CA ALA A 98 8.92 1.41 12.94
C ALA A 98 9.22 0.85 11.55
N GLU A 99 8.48 1.28 10.52
CA GLU A 99 8.69 0.86 9.13
C GLU A 99 10.02 1.36 8.55
N VAL A 100 10.47 2.57 8.91
CA VAL A 100 11.73 3.12 8.37
C VAL A 100 12.98 2.59 9.07
N ARG A 101 12.84 1.93 10.23
CA ARG A 101 13.92 1.27 10.98
C ARG A 101 15.16 2.18 11.15
N PRO A 102 15.01 3.34 11.81
CA PRO A 102 16.08 4.33 11.89
C PRO A 102 17.29 3.78 12.65
N PRO A 103 18.53 4.02 12.18
CA PRO A 103 19.72 3.78 12.96
C PRO A 103 19.74 4.60 14.26
N VAL A 104 20.39 4.09 15.31
CA VAL A 104 20.60 4.85 16.55
C VAL A 104 21.38 6.13 16.23
N GLY A 105 20.90 7.26 16.76
CA GLY A 105 21.51 8.58 16.55
C GLY A 105 21.04 9.33 15.30
N SER A 106 20.22 8.69 14.43
CA SER A 106 19.59 9.38 13.31
C SER A 106 18.39 10.23 13.75
N ILE A 107 17.99 11.17 12.90
CA ILE A 107 16.83 12.03 13.13
C ILE A 107 15.68 11.51 12.27
N VAL A 108 14.50 11.34 12.87
CA VAL A 108 13.30 10.92 12.13
C VAL A 108 12.30 12.04 12.14
N VAL A 109 11.88 12.45 10.94
CA VAL A 109 10.80 13.42 10.76
C VAL A 109 9.58 12.68 10.25
N THR A 110 8.43 12.95 10.87
CA THR A 110 7.15 12.40 10.43
C THR A 110 6.28 13.52 9.89
N ALA A 111 5.67 13.27 8.73
CA ALA A 111 4.72 14.16 8.09
C ALA A 111 3.33 13.52 8.12
N CYS A 112 2.32 14.34 8.41
CA CYS A 112 0.93 13.92 8.42
C CYS A 112 0.26 14.29 7.08
N PHE A 113 -0.56 13.38 6.57
CA PHE A 113 -1.29 13.48 5.32
C PHE A 113 -2.75 13.16 5.58
N VAL A 114 -3.63 13.94 4.96
CA VAL A 114 -5.07 13.70 4.93
C VAL A 114 -5.52 13.50 3.49
N PRO A 115 -6.44 12.57 3.21
CA PRO A 115 -7.05 12.44 1.89
C PRO A 115 -7.76 13.73 1.47
N LEU A 116 -7.49 14.22 0.26
CA LEU A 116 -8.20 15.38 -0.32
C LEU A 116 -9.57 15.00 -0.93
N ARG A 117 -9.84 13.71 -1.03
CA ARG A 117 -11.08 13.11 -1.53
C ARG A 117 -11.22 11.75 -0.89
N GLU A 118 -12.44 11.20 -0.91
CA GLU A 118 -12.67 9.84 -0.48
C GLU A 118 -11.79 8.85 -1.27
N LEU A 119 -11.10 7.99 -0.53
CA LEU A 119 -10.28 6.91 -1.07
C LEU A 119 -10.92 5.58 -0.70
N LYS A 120 -11.16 4.73 -1.70
CA LYS A 120 -11.50 3.33 -1.47
C LYS A 120 -10.20 2.53 -1.40
N VAL A 121 -9.98 1.87 -0.28
CA VAL A 121 -8.79 1.04 -0.02
C VAL A 121 -9.20 -0.38 0.30
N LEU A 122 -8.39 -1.33 -0.15
CA LEU A 122 -8.57 -2.74 0.17
C LEU A 122 -7.86 -3.06 1.48
N ASP A 123 -8.62 -3.51 2.47
CA ASP A 123 -8.08 -4.07 3.72
C ASP A 123 -7.69 -5.54 3.50
N ILE A 124 -6.40 -5.74 3.27
CA ILE A 124 -5.83 -7.08 3.07
C ILE A 124 -5.98 -7.95 4.34
N SER A 125 -5.94 -7.36 5.54
CA SER A 125 -6.10 -8.13 6.79
C SER A 125 -7.52 -8.67 6.97
N ALA A 126 -8.52 -8.01 6.38
CA ALA A 126 -9.88 -8.55 6.36
C ALA A 126 -9.98 -9.82 5.50
N LEU A 127 -9.15 -9.97 4.47
CA LEU A 127 -9.18 -11.12 3.56
C LEU A 127 -8.87 -12.45 4.27
N ASP A 128 -8.03 -12.44 5.31
CA ASP A 128 -7.69 -13.65 6.08
C ASP A 128 -8.91 -14.27 6.76
N SER A 129 -9.92 -13.46 7.03
CA SER A 129 -11.16 -13.86 7.71
C SER A 129 -12.32 -14.14 6.75
N ILE A 130 -12.10 -14.01 5.44
CA ILE A 130 -13.11 -14.28 4.42
C ILE A 130 -13.09 -15.77 4.07
N SER A 131 -14.23 -16.43 4.24
CA SER A 131 -14.43 -17.79 3.76
C SER A 131 -14.77 -17.77 2.27
N PHE A 132 -13.81 -18.15 1.42
CA PHE A 132 -14.08 -18.39 0.01
C PHE A 132 -14.88 -19.68 -0.14
N GLY A 133 -16.15 -19.57 -0.57
CA GLY A 133 -17.05 -20.72 -0.70
C GLY A 133 -16.62 -21.78 -1.73
N SER A 134 -15.64 -21.47 -2.59
CA SER A 134 -15.19 -22.35 -3.68
C SER A 134 -13.92 -23.17 -3.38
N GLY A 135 -13.40 -23.15 -2.15
CA GLY A 135 -12.12 -23.79 -1.83
C GLY A 135 -10.91 -23.08 -2.46
N SER A 136 -9.71 -23.37 -1.98
CA SER A 136 -8.47 -22.73 -2.48
C SER A 136 -8.09 -23.31 -3.83
N LYS A 137 -7.83 -22.47 -4.85
CA LYS A 137 -7.31 -22.94 -6.14
C LYS A 137 -5.91 -23.59 -6.06
N PHE A 138 -5.24 -23.43 -4.92
CA PHE A 138 -3.95 -24.08 -4.62
C PHE A 138 -4.10 -25.34 -3.76
N ASP A 139 -5.31 -25.66 -3.28
CA ASP A 139 -5.57 -26.90 -2.57
C ASP A 139 -5.54 -28.07 -3.57
N PRO A 140 -4.64 -29.06 -3.38
CA PRO A 140 -4.53 -30.22 -4.24
C PRO A 140 -5.85 -30.99 -4.42
N GLN A 141 -6.77 -30.95 -3.44
CA GLN A 141 -8.03 -31.68 -3.48
C GLN A 141 -9.11 -30.98 -4.30
N THR A 142 -9.03 -29.65 -4.48
CA THR A 142 -9.99 -28.85 -5.25
C THR A 142 -9.45 -28.39 -6.60
N ARG A 143 -8.17 -28.70 -6.89
CA ARG A 143 -7.53 -28.45 -8.17
C ARG A 143 -8.17 -29.32 -9.27
N LYS A 144 -9.10 -28.75 -10.03
CA LYS A 144 -9.55 -29.37 -11.29
C LYS A 144 -8.36 -29.34 -12.27
N THR A 145 -7.72 -30.47 -12.45
CA THR A 145 -6.82 -30.72 -13.59
C THR A 145 -7.66 -30.67 -14.86
N SER A 146 -7.50 -29.60 -15.64
CA SER A 146 -7.84 -29.63 -17.07
C SER A 146 -6.69 -30.24 -17.87
#